data_AF-A0A6N8ZBC4-F1
#
_entry.id   AF-A0A6N8ZBC4-F1
#
_cell.length_a   1.000
_cell.length_b   1.000
_cell.length_c   1.000
_cell.angle_alpha   90.00
_cell.angle_beta   90.00
_cell.angle_gamma   90.00
#
_symmetry.space_group_name_H-M   'P 1'
#
loop_
_entity.id
_entity.type
_entity.pdbx_description
1 polymer ?
#
loop_
_entity_poly.entity_id
_entity_poly.type
_entity_poly.pdbx_seq_one_letter_code
_entity_poly.pdbx_strand_id
1 'polypeptide(L)'
;MTISEIRRRVNALKRRFARELAILKLRRIAEAVADNWDTQHPPEPSDVIQRVVKAGFRLNTFTRLSRYLIDTRRAGDVPLPVSIVCSLLPWAEHDHYRNFFRWEQPLLAP
;
A
#
# COMPACT_ATOMS: atom_id res chain seq x y z
N MET A 1 27.54 -4.44 -27.81
CA MET A 1 26.58 -3.88 -26.85
C MET A 1 26.76 -2.37 -26.81
N THR A 2 25.78 -1.61 -27.30
CA THR A 2 25.85 -0.15 -27.44
C THR A 2 25.27 0.58 -26.23
N ILE A 3 25.65 1.84 -26.02
CA ILE A 3 25.09 2.70 -24.95
C ILE A 3 23.56 2.79 -25.05
N SER A 4 23.02 2.76 -26.28
CA SER A 4 21.59 2.77 -26.57
C SER A 4 20.88 1.49 -26.09
N GLU A 5 21.50 0.32 -26.23
CA GLU A 5 20.98 -0.96 -25.75
C GLU A 5 20.98 -1.04 -24.22
N ILE A 6 22.03 -0.51 -23.57
CA ILE A 6 22.11 -0.39 -22.11
C ILE A 6 20.95 0.48 -21.61
N ARG A 7 20.74 1.66 -22.22
CA ARG A 7 19.66 2.58 -21.83
C ARG A 7 18.28 1.95 -21.98
N ARG A 8 18.03 1.20 -23.07
CA ARG A 8 16.76 0.46 -23.26
C ARG A 8 16.54 -0.61 -22.20
N ARG A 9 17.57 -1.41 -21.89
CA ARG A 9 17.49 -2.46 -20.85
C ARG A 9 17.25 -1.86 -19.46
N VAL A 10 17.95 -0.79 -19.10
CA VAL A 10 17.74 -0.09 -17.83
C VAL A 10 16.33 0.51 -17.75
N ASN A 11 15.82 1.12 -18.82
CA ASN A 11 14.45 1.64 -18.83
C ASN A 11 13.40 0.53 -18.75
N ALA A 12 13.64 -0.62 -19.39
CA ALA A 12 12.76 -1.80 -19.27
C ALA A 12 12.75 -2.34 -17.83
N LEU A 13 13.92 -2.43 -17.18
CA LEU A 13 14.05 -2.80 -15.77
C LEU A 13 13.33 -1.80 -14.86
N LYS A 14 13.55 -0.49 -15.06
CA LYS A 14 12.85 0.56 -14.31
C LYS A 14 11.33 0.45 -14.46
N ARG A 15 10.82 0.19 -15.67
CA ARG A 15 9.37 -0.01 -15.89
C ARG A 15 8.86 -1.28 -15.22
N ARG A 16 9.62 -2.39 -15.30
CA ARG A 16 9.28 -3.66 -14.65
C ARG A 16 9.16 -3.50 -13.14
N PHE A 17 10.14 -2.82 -12.52
CA PHE A 17 10.19 -2.63 -11.07
C PHE A 17 9.46 -1.38 -10.56
N ALA A 18 9.05 -0.45 -11.43
CA ALA A 18 8.37 0.77 -11.02
C ALA A 18 7.11 0.45 -10.19
N ARG A 19 6.38 -0.59 -10.57
CA ARG A 19 5.18 -1.03 -9.86
C ARG A 19 5.52 -1.64 -8.50
N GLU A 20 6.52 -2.51 -8.41
CA GLU A 20 6.97 -3.10 -7.14
C GLU A 20 7.47 -2.03 -6.17
N LEU A 21 8.27 -1.08 -6.65
CA LEU A 21 8.76 0.06 -5.85
C LEU A 21 7.62 0.96 -5.37
N ALA A 22 6.59 1.17 -6.22
CA ALA A 22 5.40 1.91 -5.83
C ALA A 22 4.65 1.19 -4.69
N ILE A 23 4.55 -0.13 -4.76
CA ILE A 23 3.88 -0.94 -3.74
C ILE A 23 4.66 -0.97 -2.43
N LEU A 24 5.99 -1.08 -2.47
CA LEU A 24 6.84 -0.96 -1.29
C LEU A 24 6.72 0.41 -0.62
N LYS A 25 6.60 1.48 -1.40
CA LYS A 25 6.34 2.83 -0.87
C LYS A 25 4.95 2.94 -0.22
N LEU A 26 3.91 2.40 -0.86
CA LEU A 26 2.56 2.35 -0.29
C LEU A 26 2.55 1.58 1.03
N ARG A 27 3.27 0.46 1.07
CA ARG A 27 3.38 -0.37 2.25
C ARG A 27 3.97 0.40 3.42
N ARG A 28 5.08 1.13 3.23
CA ARG A 28 5.67 1.96 4.30
C ARG A 28 4.70 3.02 4.83
N ILE A 29 3.87 3.59 3.96
CA ILE A 29 2.83 4.54 4.38
C ILE A 29 1.76 3.82 5.21
N ALA A 30 1.35 2.63 4.76
CA ALA A 30 0.35 1.82 5.44
C ALA A 30 0.81 1.34 6.83
N GLU A 31 2.07 0.91 6.95
CA GLU A 31 2.71 0.58 8.23
C GLU A 31 2.73 1.79 9.16
N ALA A 32 3.19 2.95 8.67
CA ALA A 32 3.17 4.17 9.46
C ALA A 32 1.76 4.62 9.88
N VAL A 33 0.71 4.26 9.12
CA VAL A 33 -0.68 4.53 9.51
C VAL A 33 -1.10 3.59 10.63
N ALA A 34 -0.79 2.29 10.53
CA ALA A 34 -1.10 1.30 11.54
C ALA A 34 -0.35 1.57 12.86
N ASP A 35 0.95 1.87 12.79
CA ASP A 35 1.81 2.11 13.95
C ASP A 35 1.40 3.35 14.75
N ASN A 36 0.85 4.37 14.07
CA ASN A 36 0.38 5.61 14.69
C ASN A 36 -1.15 5.64 14.87
N TRP A 37 -1.82 4.49 14.77
CA TRP A 37 -3.26 4.42 14.93
C TRP A 37 -3.64 4.41 16.41
N ASP A 38 -4.23 5.51 16.87
CA ASP A 38 -4.85 5.58 18.20
C ASP A 38 -6.29 5.06 18.12
N THR A 39 -6.63 3.99 18.84
CA THR A 39 -8.01 3.46 18.85
C THR A 39 -8.98 4.33 19.64
N GLN A 40 -8.49 5.21 20.52
CA GLN A 40 -9.31 6.17 21.25
C GLN A 40 -9.60 7.41 20.40
N HIS A 41 -8.61 7.88 19.65
CA HIS A 41 -8.72 9.03 18.74
C HIS A 41 -8.19 8.69 17.34
N PRO A 42 -8.85 7.79 16.60
CA PRO A 42 -8.37 7.35 15.30
C PRO A 42 -8.37 8.51 14.30
N PRO A 43 -7.33 8.61 13.45
CA PRO A 43 -7.24 9.69 12.47
C PRO A 43 -8.41 9.65 11.49
N GLU A 44 -8.79 10.81 10.98
CA GLU A 44 -9.84 10.87 9.97
C GLU A 44 -9.37 10.20 8.67
N PRO A 45 -10.24 9.47 7.94
CA PRO A 45 -9.87 8.84 6.69
C PRO A 45 -9.24 9.81 5.67
N SER A 46 -9.67 11.08 5.68
CA SER A 46 -9.10 12.15 4.85
C SER A 46 -7.62 12.39 5.13
N ASP A 47 -7.17 12.28 6.39
CA ASP A 47 -5.78 12.51 6.78
C ASP A 47 -4.87 11.42 6.22
N VAL A 48 -5.35 10.17 6.30
CA VAL A 48 -4.66 9.01 5.71
C VAL A 48 -4.58 9.14 4.19
N ILE A 49 -5.68 9.53 3.55
CA ILE A 49 -5.73 9.77 2.10
C ILE A 49 -4.74 10.87 1.69
N GLN A 50 -4.67 11.98 2.43
CA GLN A 50 -3.73 13.05 2.14
C GLN A 50 -2.28 12.59 2.23
N ARG A 51 -1.91 11.72 3.18
CA ARG A 51 -0.56 11.13 3.25
C ARG A 51 -0.22 10.33 1.99
N VAL A 52 -1.17 9.54 1.49
CA VAL A 52 -1.00 8.76 0.25
C VAL A 52 -0.84 9.68 -0.96
N VAL A 53 -1.67 10.72 -1.07
CA VAL A 53 -1.58 11.70 -2.17
C VAL A 53 -0.24 12.46 -2.13
N LYS A 54 0.19 12.91 -0.96
CA LYS A 54 1.49 13.60 -0.78
C LYS A 54 2.69 12.72 -1.16
N ALA A 55 2.56 11.40 -1.05
CA ALA A 55 3.58 10.47 -1.51
C ALA A 55 3.60 10.23 -3.04
N GLY A 56 2.75 10.94 -3.79
CA GLY A 56 2.76 10.95 -5.25
C GLY A 56 1.86 9.90 -5.89
N PHE A 57 1.01 9.22 -5.11
CA PHE A 57 0.07 8.23 -5.64
C PHE A 57 -1.18 8.91 -6.19
N ARG A 58 -1.36 8.81 -7.51
CA ARG A 58 -2.57 9.24 -8.22
C ARG A 58 -3.44 8.01 -8.43
N LEU A 59 -4.40 7.80 -7.53
CA LEU A 59 -5.30 6.66 -7.57
C LEU A 59 -6.69 7.10 -8.00
N ASN A 60 -7.33 6.30 -8.85
CA ASN A 60 -8.57 6.67 -9.52
C ASN A 60 -9.74 6.84 -8.55
N THR A 61 -9.66 6.26 -7.35
CA THR A 61 -10.53 6.61 -6.23
C THR A 61 -9.97 6.14 -4.89
N PHE A 62 -10.17 6.95 -3.86
CA PHE A 62 -9.89 6.59 -2.47
C PHE A 62 -11.12 6.03 -1.74
N THR A 63 -12.25 5.82 -2.42
CA THR A 63 -13.51 5.35 -1.81
C THR A 63 -13.33 4.06 -1.01
N ARG A 64 -12.52 3.11 -1.52
CA ARG A 64 -12.28 1.83 -0.85
C ARG A 64 -11.46 1.99 0.42
N LEU A 65 -10.39 2.78 0.36
CA LEU A 65 -9.58 3.10 1.54
C LEU A 65 -10.44 3.82 2.58
N SER A 66 -11.21 4.82 2.17
CA SER A 66 -12.09 5.56 3.06
C SER A 66 -13.09 4.64 3.76
N ARG A 67 -13.76 3.75 3.00
CA ARG A 67 -14.71 2.79 3.57
C ARG A 67 -14.03 1.86 4.58
N TYR A 68 -12.89 1.29 4.19
CA TYR A 68 -12.11 0.40 5.05
C TYR A 68 -11.74 1.07 6.39
N LEU A 69 -11.21 2.30 6.35
CA LEU A 69 -10.82 3.04 7.55
C LEU A 69 -12.03 3.39 8.44
N ILE A 70 -13.17 3.74 7.84
CA ILE A 70 -14.41 4.01 8.58
C ILE A 70 -14.88 2.74 9.30
N ASP A 71 -14.86 1.59 8.62
CA ASP A 71 -15.31 0.32 9.20
C ASP A 71 -14.35 -0.13 10.32
N THR A 72 -13.04 -0.02 10.11
CA THR A 72 -12.02 -0.30 11.14
C THR A 72 -12.18 0.61 12.36
N ARG A 73 -12.42 1.91 12.16
CA ARG A 73 -12.71 2.85 13.24
C ARG A 73 -13.96 2.46 14.03
N ARG A 74 -15.04 2.07 13.35
CA ARG A 74 -16.28 1.63 14.00
C ARG A 74 -16.12 0.35 14.80
N ALA A 75 -15.24 -0.54 14.35
CA ALA A 75 -14.89 -1.77 15.06
C ALA A 75 -13.99 -1.52 16.29
N GLY A 76 -13.33 -0.36 16.37
CA GLY A 76 -12.33 -0.08 17.40
C GLY A 76 -11.00 -0.79 17.15
N ASP A 77 -10.77 -1.25 15.91
CA ASP A 77 -9.59 -2.02 15.52
C ASP A 77 -8.47 -1.13 14.99
N VAL A 78 -7.27 -1.72 14.86
CA VAL A 78 -6.13 -1.13 14.15
C VAL A 78 -6.16 -1.59 12.68
N PRO A 79 -5.99 -0.69 11.70
CA PRO A 79 -5.99 -1.09 10.30
C PRO A 79 -4.75 -1.92 9.98
N LEU A 80 -4.95 -3.00 9.23
CA LEU A 80 -3.86 -3.84 8.77
C LEU A 80 -3.16 -3.16 7.57
N PRO A 81 -1.83 -3.05 7.55
CA PRO A 81 -1.10 -2.43 6.44
C PRO A 81 -1.43 -3.05 5.07
N VAL A 82 -1.56 -4.38 5.02
CA VAL A 82 -1.95 -5.11 3.80
C VAL A 82 -3.33 -4.69 3.30
N SER A 83 -4.29 -4.47 4.20
CA SER A 83 -5.65 -4.07 3.83
C SER A 83 -5.69 -2.63 3.32
N ILE A 84 -4.89 -1.73 3.90
CA ILE A 84 -4.69 -0.37 3.37
C ILE A 84 -4.13 -0.46 1.94
N VAL A 85 -3.05 -1.20 1.72
CA VAL A 85 -2.44 -1.32 0.37
C VAL A 85 -3.43 -1.94 -0.62
N CYS A 86 -4.09 -3.04 -0.27
CA CYS A 86 -5.09 -3.66 -1.12
C CYS A 86 -6.23 -2.68 -1.44
N SER A 87 -6.73 -1.89 -0.50
CA SER A 87 -7.79 -0.92 -0.76
C SER A 87 -7.45 0.10 -1.86
N LEU A 88 -6.16 0.35 -2.07
CA LEU A 88 -5.60 1.29 -3.04
C LEU A 88 -5.29 0.66 -4.41
N LEU A 89 -5.23 -0.67 -4.49
CA LEU A 89 -4.91 -1.41 -5.71
C LEU A 89 -6.18 -1.82 -6.49
N PRO A 90 -6.11 -1.91 -7.83
CA PRO A 90 -7.18 -2.50 -8.64
C PRO A 90 -7.54 -3.92 -8.18
N TRP A 91 -8.82 -4.29 -8.24
CA TRP A 91 -9.32 -5.60 -7.78
C TRP A 91 -8.58 -6.79 -8.39
N ALA A 92 -8.25 -6.72 -9.69
CA ALA A 92 -7.50 -7.76 -10.40
C ALA A 92 -6.11 -8.04 -9.79
N GLU A 93 -5.59 -7.13 -8.97
CA GLU A 93 -4.26 -7.20 -8.38
C GLU A 93 -4.30 -7.65 -6.91
N HIS A 94 -5.48 -7.84 -6.32
CA HIS A 94 -5.65 -8.14 -4.89
C HIS A 94 -5.01 -9.46 -4.49
N ASP A 95 -5.30 -10.54 -5.22
CA ASP A 95 -4.80 -11.87 -4.88
C ASP A 95 -3.29 -12.02 -5.14
N HIS A 96 -2.79 -11.33 -6.17
CA HIS A 96 -1.36 -11.29 -6.46
C HIS A 96 -0.58 -10.64 -5.31
N TYR A 97 -1.06 -9.50 -4.81
CA TYR A 97 -0.36 -8.78 -3.76
C TYR A 97 -0.64 -9.27 -2.35
N ARG A 98 -1.81 -9.87 -2.08
CA ARG A 98 -2.04 -10.60 -0.82
C ARG A 98 -1.00 -11.70 -0.60
N ASN A 99 -0.65 -12.44 -1.65
CA ASN A 99 0.41 -13.45 -1.58
C ASN A 99 1.81 -12.83 -1.49
N PHE A 100 2.05 -11.70 -2.16
CA PHE A 100 3.29 -10.93 -2.02
C PHE A 100 3.55 -10.49 -0.56
N PHE A 101 2.51 -10.06 0.17
CA PHE A 101 2.61 -9.65 1.58
C PHE A 101 2.53 -10.83 2.58
N ARG A 102 2.20 -12.05 2.13
CA ARG A 102 2.05 -13.22 3.00
C ARG A 102 3.37 -13.76 3.55
N TRP A 103 4.50 -13.39 2.93
CA TRP A 103 5.85 -13.78 3.36
C TRP A 103 6.37 -13.02 4.58
N GLU A 104 5.58 -12.11 5.16
CA GLU A 104 5.92 -11.37 6.38
C GLU A 104 4.92 -11.56 7.53
N GLN A 105 4.26 -12.72 7.59
CA GLN A 105 3.82 -13.19 8.90
C GLN A 105 5.06 -13.72 9.63
N PRO A 106 5.31 -13.37 10.89
CA PRO A 106 6.22 -14.17 11.68
C PRO A 106 5.68 -15.59 11.60
N LEU A 107 6.55 -16.55 11.28
CA LEU A 107 6.27 -17.94 11.58
C LEU A 107 5.82 -17.94 13.05
N LEU A 108 4.51 -18.05 13.28
CA LEU A 108 3.99 -18.52 14.55
C LEU A 108 4.54 -19.94 14.64
N ALA A 109 5.76 -20.04 15.17
CA ALA A 109 6.36 -21.29 15.55
C ALA A 109 5.43 -21.88 16.63
N PRO A 110 4.94 -23.12 16.46
CA PRO A 110 4.51 -23.89 17.62
C PRO A 110 5.69 -24.14 18.56
#